data_AF-K7SI38-F1
#
_entry.id   AF-K7SI38-F1
#
_cell.length_a   1.000
_cell.length_b   1.000
_cell.length_c   1.000
_cell.angle_alpha   90.00
_cell.angle_beta   90.00
_cell.angle_gamma   90.00
#
_symmetry.space_group_name_H-M   'P 1'
#
loop_
_entity.id
_entity.type
_entity.pdbx_description
1 polymer ?
#
loop_
_entity_poly.entity_id
_entity_poly.type
_entity_poly.pdbx_seq_one_letter_code
_entity_poly.pdbx_strand_id
1 'polypeptide(L)'
;MGIRYYAYPVTADRIAAASIDPATAIPYDPFATSFMPRLENATNPNPLDDPYDDLYLDKVWSWVGHLFATDWCEPDRPAYELFKGNATTVDVGWIPWEQFISPQELRVIAADLDSAGPRGR
;
A
#
# COMPACT_ATOMS: atom_id res chain seq x y z
N MET A 1 12.80 -6.90 13.38
CA MET A 1 12.57 -6.66 11.94
C MET A 1 11.55 -5.53 11.81
N GLY A 2 11.73 -4.60 10.86
CA GLY A 2 10.82 -3.44 10.69
C GLY A 2 9.49 -3.80 10.01
N ILE A 3 8.49 -2.94 10.20
CA ILE A 3 7.13 -3.05 9.62
C ILE A 3 7.21 -2.82 8.11
N ARG A 4 6.53 -3.67 7.34
CA ARG A 4 6.48 -3.62 5.88
C ARG A 4 5.16 -3.06 5.38
N TYR A 5 5.19 -2.47 4.18
CA TYR A 5 4.02 -1.90 3.52
C TYR A 5 3.68 -2.62 2.22
N TYR A 6 2.38 -2.85 2.03
CA TYR A 6 1.78 -3.46 0.86
C TYR A 6 0.49 -2.71 0.53
N ALA A 7 0.24 -2.44 -0.75
CA ALA A 7 -1.06 -2.00 -1.24
C ALA A 7 -1.52 -2.90 -2.39
N TYR A 8 -2.74 -3.40 -2.30
CA TYR A 8 -3.30 -4.37 -3.23
C TYR A 8 -4.46 -3.76 -4.01
N PRO A 9 -4.53 -3.97 -5.34
CA PRO A 9 -5.73 -3.65 -6.09
C PRO A 9 -6.89 -4.55 -5.63
N VAL A 10 -8.05 -3.94 -5.40
CA VAL A 10 -9.27 -4.66 -5.01
C VAL A 10 -10.18 -4.77 -6.23
N THR A 11 -10.56 -5.99 -6.60
CA THR A 11 -11.50 -6.23 -7.69
C THR A 11 -12.90 -5.74 -7.33
N ALA A 12 -13.68 -5.31 -8.33
CA ALA A 12 -14.97 -4.64 -8.12
C ALA A 12 -15.97 -5.49 -7.30
N ASP A 13 -15.94 -6.81 -7.45
CA ASP A 13 -16.77 -7.76 -6.73
C ASP A 13 -16.40 -7.90 -5.24
N ARG A 14 -15.18 -7.52 -4.85
CA ARG A 14 -14.69 -7.60 -3.47
C ARG A 14 -14.78 -6.29 -2.70
N ILE A 15 -15.04 -5.16 -3.37
CA ILE A 15 -15.12 -3.83 -2.75
C ILE A 15 -16.08 -3.80 -1.55
N ALA A 16 -17.26 -4.40 -1.67
CA ALA A 16 -18.25 -4.38 -0.58
C ALA A 16 -17.71 -5.10 0.67
N ALA A 17 -17.10 -6.27 0.50
CA ALA A 17 -16.49 -7.01 1.60
C ALA A 17 -15.28 -6.27 2.19
N ALA A 18 -14.40 -5.75 1.33
CA ALA A 18 -13.19 -5.02 1.72
C ALA A 18 -13.51 -3.73 2.51
N SER A 19 -14.63 -3.07 2.18
CA SER A 19 -15.09 -1.88 2.89
C SER A 19 -15.51 -2.15 4.33
N ILE A 20 -15.90 -3.40 4.65
CA ILE A 20 -16.26 -3.83 6.00
C ILE A 20 -15.04 -4.38 6.73
N ASP A 21 -14.25 -5.20 6.05
CA ASP A 21 -13.03 -5.83 6.58
C ASP A 21 -11.96 -5.88 5.48
N PRO A 22 -10.96 -4.98 5.52
CA PRO A 22 -9.90 -4.91 4.52
C PRO A 22 -9.11 -6.22 4.37
N ALA A 23 -8.97 -7.00 5.44
CA ALA A 23 -8.27 -8.28 5.42
C ALA A 23 -8.88 -9.25 4.40
N THR A 24 -10.19 -9.15 4.17
CA THR A 24 -10.90 -9.99 3.20
C THR A 24 -10.49 -9.76 1.77
N ALA A 25 -9.78 -8.68 1.45
CA ALA A 25 -9.25 -8.40 0.12
C ALA A 25 -7.81 -8.91 -0.07
N ILE A 26 -7.08 -9.18 1.02
CA ILE A 26 -5.68 -9.58 0.97
C ILE A 26 -5.59 -11.02 0.42
N PRO A 27 -5.02 -11.22 -0.77
CA PRO A 27 -5.12 -12.49 -1.49
C PRO A 27 -4.23 -13.61 -0.92
N TYR A 28 -3.19 -13.30 -0.15
CA TYR A 28 -2.16 -14.25 0.31
C TYR A 28 -1.28 -13.66 1.43
N ASP A 29 -0.38 -14.47 2.02
CA ASP A 29 0.64 -13.98 2.95
C ASP A 29 1.56 -12.96 2.24
N PRO A 30 1.55 -11.68 2.64
CA PRO A 30 2.34 -10.62 2.03
C PRO A 30 3.85 -10.87 2.08
N PHE A 31 4.33 -11.55 3.12
CA PHE A 31 5.75 -11.82 3.29
C PHE A 31 6.24 -12.92 2.36
N ALA A 32 5.44 -13.98 2.18
CA ALA A 32 5.77 -15.06 1.26
C ALA A 32 5.85 -14.57 -0.20
N THR A 33 5.07 -13.55 -0.54
CA THR A 33 4.77 -13.22 -1.94
C THR A 33 5.66 -12.11 -2.52
N SER A 34 6.07 -11.13 -1.70
CA SER A 34 7.01 -10.09 -2.17
C SER A 34 8.48 -10.47 -1.99
N PHE A 35 8.79 -11.61 -1.37
CA PHE A 35 10.17 -12.07 -1.14
C PHE A 35 10.53 -13.35 -1.90
N MET A 36 9.57 -14.24 -2.15
CA MET A 36 9.78 -15.30 -3.12
C MET A 36 9.34 -14.76 -4.48
N PRO A 37 10.26 -14.61 -5.45
CA PRO A 37 9.80 -14.35 -6.80
C PRO A 37 8.82 -15.46 -7.18
N ARG A 38 7.59 -15.11 -7.53
CA ARG A 38 6.63 -15.99 -8.25
C ARG A 38 7.12 -16.30 -9.67
N LEU A 39 8.41 -16.66 -9.77
CA LEU A 39 9.19 -16.98 -10.95
C LEU A 39 9.70 -18.40 -10.85
N GLU A 40 8.97 -19.27 -10.15
CA GLU A 40 9.31 -20.69 -10.00
C GLU A 40 9.56 -21.35 -11.38
N ASN A 41 9.01 -20.75 -12.45
CA ASN A 41 9.18 -21.17 -13.85
C ASN A 41 9.71 -20.08 -14.81
N ALA A 42 10.10 -18.89 -14.36
CA ALA A 42 10.48 -17.81 -15.28
C ALA A 42 12.00 -17.73 -15.41
N THR A 43 12.53 -18.34 -16.47
CA THR A 43 13.92 -18.20 -16.93
C THR A 43 14.32 -16.75 -17.24
N ASN A 44 13.36 -15.82 -17.26
CA ASN A 44 13.58 -14.39 -17.44
C ASN A 44 12.39 -13.60 -16.85
N PRO A 45 12.42 -13.16 -15.58
CA PRO A 45 11.37 -12.30 -15.04
C PRO A 45 11.20 -11.01 -15.83
N ASN A 46 10.00 -10.80 -16.36
CA ASN A 46 9.55 -9.45 -16.66
C ASN A 46 8.69 -8.98 -15.46
N PRO A 47 9.04 -7.87 -14.79
CA PRO A 47 8.21 -7.29 -13.73
C PRO A 47 6.78 -6.96 -14.19
N LEU A 48 6.54 -6.77 -15.49
CA LEU A 48 5.22 -6.56 -16.07
C LEU A 48 4.34 -7.82 -16.10
N ASP A 49 4.92 -8.99 -15.88
CA ASP A 49 4.20 -10.27 -15.84
C ASP A 49 3.74 -10.61 -14.41
N ASP A 50 3.90 -9.68 -13.44
CA ASP A 50 3.31 -9.85 -12.11
C ASP A 50 1.78 -9.83 -12.22
N PRO A 51 1.08 -10.94 -11.91
CA PRO A 51 -0.36 -11.01 -12.08
C PRO A 51 -1.14 -10.08 -11.15
N TYR A 52 -0.49 -9.46 -10.15
CA TYR A 52 -1.17 -8.88 -9.01
C TYR A 52 -1.05 -7.35 -8.90
N ASP A 53 -0.19 -6.69 -9.70
CA ASP A 53 -0.03 -5.22 -9.76
C ASP A 53 -0.02 -4.54 -8.39
N ASP A 54 0.61 -5.18 -7.40
CA ASP A 54 0.67 -4.71 -6.02
C ASP A 54 1.88 -3.80 -5.77
N LEU A 55 1.69 -2.81 -4.90
CA LEU A 55 2.75 -1.89 -4.51
C LEU A 55 3.41 -2.36 -3.22
N TYR A 56 4.72 -2.61 -3.29
CA TYR A 56 5.55 -2.97 -2.13
C TYR A 56 6.63 -1.92 -1.88
N LEU A 57 6.69 -1.40 -0.64
CA LEU A 57 7.65 -0.34 -0.24
C LEU A 57 8.58 -0.76 0.91
N ASP A 58 8.67 -2.04 1.24
CA ASP A 58 9.39 -2.59 2.41
C ASP A 58 9.27 -1.66 3.63
N LYS A 59 10.37 -1.05 4.08
CA LYS A 59 10.43 -0.14 5.26
C LYS A 59 10.55 1.33 4.88
N VAL A 60 10.62 1.66 3.59
CA VAL A 60 10.74 3.06 3.12
C VAL A 60 9.40 3.78 3.10
N TRP A 61 8.29 3.04 3.16
CA TRP A 61 6.93 3.59 3.14
C TRP A 61 6.71 4.76 4.09
N SER A 62 7.24 4.68 5.32
CA SER A 62 7.04 5.73 6.31
C SER A 62 7.74 7.01 5.88
N TRP A 63 8.95 6.92 5.34
CA TRP A 63 9.68 8.06 4.78
C TRP A 63 8.96 8.69 3.60
N VAL A 64 8.35 7.88 2.72
CA VAL A 64 7.51 8.39 1.63
C VAL A 64 6.28 9.12 2.18
N GLY A 65 5.63 8.56 3.20
CA GLY A 65 4.49 9.20 3.89
C GLY A 65 4.83 10.57 4.46
N HIS A 66 6.03 10.76 5.02
CA HIS A 66 6.48 12.06 5.53
C HIS A 66 6.57 13.16 4.46
N LEU A 67 6.60 12.82 3.17
CA LEU A 67 6.54 13.82 2.09
C LEU A 67 5.13 14.43 1.92
N PHE A 68 4.11 13.75 2.43
CA PHE A 68 2.70 14.13 2.33
C PHE A 68 2.09 14.53 3.68
N ALA A 69 2.77 14.19 4.78
CA ALA A 69 2.45 14.71 6.10
C ALA A 69 2.74 16.22 6.15
N THR A 70 1.89 16.94 6.88
CA THR A 70 2.03 18.36 7.16
C THR A 70 2.30 18.59 8.65
N ASP A 71 2.61 19.83 9.01
CA ASP A 71 2.75 20.20 10.42
C ASP A 71 1.40 20.13 11.16
N TRP A 72 1.45 20.07 12.49
CA TRP A 72 0.31 19.83 13.39
C TRP A 72 -0.90 20.78 13.24
N CYS A 73 -0.74 21.89 12.52
CA CYS A 73 -1.74 22.92 12.32
C CYS A 73 -2.35 22.92 10.90
N GLU A 74 -1.86 22.09 9.99
CA GLU A 74 -2.38 21.96 8.63
C GLU A 74 -2.95 20.55 8.42
N PRO A 75 -3.94 20.39 7.53
CA PRO A 75 -4.39 19.08 7.14
C PRO A 75 -3.33 18.41 6.26
N ASP A 76 -3.06 17.13 6.54
CA ASP A 76 -2.18 16.32 5.69
C ASP A 76 -2.67 16.31 4.24
N ARG A 77 -1.73 16.18 3.31
CA ARG A 77 -2.08 16.07 1.89
C ARG A 77 -2.90 14.79 1.66
N PRO A 78 -3.85 14.75 0.71
CA PRO A 78 -4.64 13.56 0.45
C PRO A 78 -3.83 12.29 0.27
N ALA A 79 -2.67 12.36 -0.41
CA ALA A 79 -1.81 11.19 -0.62
C ALA A 79 -1.26 10.57 0.68
N TYR A 80 -1.24 11.30 1.80
CA TYR A 80 -0.83 10.77 3.09
C TYR A 80 -1.73 9.62 3.57
N GLU A 81 -3.00 9.59 3.16
CA GLU A 81 -3.90 8.49 3.53
C GLU A 81 -3.37 7.12 3.07
N LEU A 82 -2.61 7.04 1.97
CA LEU A 82 -1.96 5.77 1.57
C LEU A 82 -0.97 5.25 2.60
N PHE A 83 -0.30 6.14 3.34
CA PHE A 83 0.82 5.83 4.22
C PHE A 83 0.44 5.93 5.70
N LYS A 84 -0.83 6.17 6.00
CA LYS A 84 -1.32 6.39 7.35
C LYS A 84 -1.35 5.09 8.15
N GLY A 85 -1.18 5.24 9.46
CA GLY A 85 -1.27 4.16 10.43
C GLY A 85 0.05 3.45 10.70
N ASN A 86 0.04 2.59 11.71
CA ASN A 86 1.20 1.83 12.15
C ASN A 86 0.75 0.47 12.70
N ALA A 87 1.54 -0.57 12.45
CA ALA A 87 1.30 -1.87 13.09
C ALA A 87 1.46 -1.75 14.61
N THR A 88 0.61 -2.47 15.34
CA THR A 88 0.68 -2.51 16.80
C THR A 88 1.57 -3.67 17.24
N THR A 89 2.63 -3.38 17.99
CA THR A 89 3.48 -4.39 18.62
C THR A 89 2.73 -5.07 19.76
N VAL A 90 2.76 -6.40 19.81
CA VAL A 90 2.19 -7.21 20.91
C VAL A 90 3.25 -8.16 21.47
N ASP A 91 2.94 -8.83 22.59
CA ASP A 91 3.89 -9.72 23.29
C ASP A 91 4.54 -10.76 22.36
N VAL A 92 3.78 -11.27 21.39
CA VAL A 92 4.27 -12.16 20.33
C VAL A 92 3.82 -11.65 18.97
N GLY A 93 4.70 -10.88 18.32
CA GLY A 93 4.51 -10.44 16.93
C GLY A 93 3.89 -9.06 16.80
N TRP A 94 3.04 -8.90 15.79
CA TRP A 94 2.48 -7.61 15.37
C TRP A 94 1.05 -7.80 14.88
N ILE A 95 0.19 -6.85 15.23
CA ILE A 95 -1.12 -6.70 14.59
C ILE A 95 -0.94 -5.69 13.45
N PRO A 96 -1.23 -6.07 12.19
CA PRO A 96 -1.07 -5.18 11.04
C PRO A 96 -2.02 -3.99 11.14
N TRP A 97 -1.62 -2.86 10.55
CA TRP A 97 -2.55 -1.78 10.23
C TRP A 97 -3.08 -2.02 8.82
N GLU A 98 -4.40 -2.07 8.69
CA GLU A 98 -5.07 -2.38 7.43
C GLU A 98 -6.15 -1.33 7.18
N GLN A 99 -6.27 -0.90 5.94
CA GLN A 99 -7.29 0.06 5.54
C GLN A 99 -7.74 -0.22 4.12
N PHE A 100 -9.02 0.03 3.86
CA PHE A 100 -9.58 0.05 2.53
C PHE A 100 -9.70 1.49 2.05
N ILE A 101 -9.21 1.76 0.84
CA ILE A 101 -9.36 3.04 0.16
C ILE A 101 -10.36 2.86 -0.97
N SER A 102 -11.48 3.59 -0.91
CA SER A 102 -12.52 3.50 -1.93
C SER A 102 -12.04 4.05 -3.27
N PRO A 103 -12.68 3.67 -4.40
CA PRO A 103 -12.38 4.25 -5.71
C PRO A 103 -12.57 5.77 -5.78
N GLN A 104 -13.39 6.37 -4.90
CA GLN A 104 -13.56 7.81 -4.86
C GLN A 104 -12.40 8.50 -4.12
N GLU A 105 -11.98 7.97 -2.98
CA GLU A 105 -10.81 8.47 -2.25
C GLU A 105 -9.53 8.28 -3.06
N LEU A 106 -9.37 7.13 -3.71
CA LEU A 106 -8.21 6.82 -4.54
C LEU A 106 -8.03 7.84 -5.68
N ARG A 107 -9.12 8.34 -6.27
CA ARG A 107 -9.05 9.38 -7.31
C ARG A 107 -8.50 10.71 -6.79
N VAL A 108 -8.85 11.09 -5.56
CA VAL A 108 -8.33 12.31 -4.92
C VAL A 108 -6.86 12.14 -4.58
N ILE A 109 -6.50 10.98 -4.02
CA ILE A 109 -5.12 10.59 -3.72
C ILE A 109 -4.25 10.61 -4.98
N ALA A 110 -4.71 10.01 -6.08
CA ALA A 110 -3.98 9.95 -7.34
C ALA A 110 -3.70 11.35 -7.90
N ALA A 111 -4.70 12.23 -7.89
CA ALA A 111 -4.53 13.61 -8.35
C ALA A 111 -3.52 14.39 -7.48
N ASP A 112 -3.51 14.15 -6.17
CA ASP A 112 -2.52 14.77 -5.26
C ASP A 112 -1.10 14.24 -5.51
N LEU A 113 -0.94 12.92 -5.70
CA LEU A 113 0.34 12.31 -6.08
C LEU A 113 0.90 12.90 -7.39
N ASP A 114 0.06 13.03 -8.42
CA ASP A 114 0.46 13.62 -9.70
C ASP A 114 0.94 15.07 -9.55
N SER A 115 0.29 15.84 -8.66
CA SER A 115 0.70 17.22 -8.37
C SER A 115 2.02 17.32 -7.59
N ALA A 116 2.42 16.25 -6.90
CA ALA A 116 3.68 16.15 -6.15
C ALA A 116 4.86 15.67 -7.02
N GLY A 117 4.57 15.13 -8.21
CA GLY A 117 5.59 14.64 -9.14
C GLY A 117 6.58 15.73 -9.57
N PRO A 118 7.78 15.36 -10.06
CA PRO A 118 8.76 16.33 -10.53
C PRO A 118 8.14 17.20 -11.63
N ARG A 119 7.99 18.49 -11.34
CA ARG A 119 7.65 19.48 -12.38
C ARG A 119 8.80 19.45 -13.38
N GLY A 120 8.53 18.99 -14.60
CA GLY A 120 9.52 18.93 -15.67
C GLY A 120 10.30 20.24 -15.73
N ARG A 121 11.62 20.13 -15.58
CA ARG A 121 12.57 21.16 -16.00
C ARG A 121 12.98 20.89 -17.43
#